data_AF-A0ABD2N583-F1
#
_entry.id   AF-A0ABD2N583-F1
#
_cell.length_a   1.000
_cell.length_b   1.000
_cell.length_c   1.000
_cell.angle_alpha   90.00
_cell.angle_beta   90.00
_cell.angle_gamma   90.00
#
_symmetry.space_group_name_H-M   'P 1'
#
loop_
_entity.id
_entity.type
_entity.pdbx_description
1 polymer ?
#
loop_
_entity_poly.entity_id
_entity_poly.type
_entity_poly.pdbx_seq_one_letter_code
_entity_poly.pdbx_strand_id
1 'polypeptide(L)'
;MAKFMCAFVLVALMAVTANALKCYECPLGCQGDDKAKWPTQECGNVATNQKKVCLKQVVNIPNSPDRIIRKCALIPEGKDKYECVDVPNEKTSSCETCNGDLCNSAGSVTFSFVALASVVLPFLASKFFVH
;
A
#
# COMPACT_ATOMS: atom_id res chain seq x y z
N MET A 1 4.40 -39.78 15.05
CA MET A 1 3.93 -38.43 15.41
C MET A 1 5.07 -37.41 15.64
N ALA A 2 6.29 -37.83 16.02
CA ALA A 2 7.45 -36.93 16.18
C ALA A 2 7.93 -36.24 14.88
N LYS A 3 7.70 -36.85 13.70
CA LYS A 3 8.15 -36.31 12.41
C LYS A 3 7.40 -35.04 11.95
N PHE A 4 6.17 -34.83 12.42
CA PHE A 4 5.39 -33.62 12.10
C PHE A 4 5.69 -32.46 13.05
N MET A 5 6.12 -32.71 14.30
CA MET A 5 6.51 -31.65 15.24
C MET A 5 7.75 -30.88 14.79
N CYS A 6 8.74 -31.54 14.19
CA CYS A 6 9.95 -30.86 13.72
C CYS A 6 9.70 -29.88 12.56
N ALA A 7 8.69 -30.15 11.73
CA ALA A 7 8.35 -29.29 10.59
C ALA A 7 7.75 -27.94 11.04
N PHE A 8 6.92 -27.93 12.09
CA PHE A 8 6.32 -26.69 12.61
C PHE A 8 7.34 -25.78 13.29
N VAL A 9 8.37 -26.33 13.94
CA VAL A 9 9.44 -25.54 14.58
C VAL A 9 10.33 -24.82 13.56
N LEU A 10 10.60 -25.46 12.42
CA LEU A 10 11.38 -24.86 11.32
C LEU A 10 10.65 -23.72 10.61
N VAL A 11 9.33 -23.81 10.44
CA VAL A 11 8.50 -22.73 9.85
C VAL A 11 8.40 -21.54 10.81
N ALA A 12 8.34 -21.77 12.13
CA ALA A 12 8.35 -20.70 13.13
C ALA A 12 9.70 -19.94 13.19
N LEU A 13 10.82 -20.63 12.95
CA LEU A 13 12.16 -20.01 12.93
C LEU A 13 12.42 -19.13 11.69
N MET A 14 11.76 -19.41 10.56
CA MET A 14 11.86 -18.58 9.35
C MET A 14 10.99 -17.31 9.41
N ALA A 15 10.08 -17.19 10.37
CA ALA A 15 9.19 -16.03 10.50
C ALA A 15 9.85 -14.79 11.14
N VAL A 16 11.11 -14.90 11.60
CA VAL A 16 11.85 -13.79 12.24
C VAL A 16 12.95 -13.28 11.32
N THR A 17 12.62 -12.97 10.06
CA THR A 17 13.45 -12.04 9.28
C THR A 17 13.00 -10.64 9.63
N ALA A 18 13.79 -9.92 10.44
CA ALA A 18 13.65 -8.48 10.65
C ALA A 18 14.01 -7.76 9.35
N ASN A 19 13.14 -7.85 8.35
CA ASN A 19 13.32 -7.17 7.08
C ASN A 19 13.12 -5.67 7.32
N ALA A 20 14.08 -4.86 6.87
CA ALA A 20 13.88 -3.44 6.78
C ALA A 20 12.74 -3.18 5.79
N LEU A 21 11.69 -2.50 6.25
CA LEU A 21 10.53 -2.14 5.42
C LEU A 21 10.98 -1.53 4.10
N LYS A 22 10.58 -2.11 2.97
CA LYS A 22 10.89 -1.61 1.64
C LYS A 22 9.70 -0.88 1.05
N CYS A 23 9.90 0.30 0.46
CA CYS A 23 8.83 1.09 -0.15
C CYS A 23 9.19 1.50 -1.58
N TYR A 24 8.19 1.87 -2.37
CA TYR A 24 8.42 2.62 -3.60
C TYR A 24 8.79 4.09 -3.28
N GLU A 25 9.77 4.64 -3.98
CA GLU A 25 10.38 5.95 -3.70
C GLU A 25 10.38 6.84 -4.95
N CYS A 26 9.31 7.60 -5.16
CA CYS A 26 9.18 8.57 -6.25
C CYS A 26 8.79 9.95 -5.69
N PRO A 27 9.76 10.76 -5.24
CA PRO A 27 9.48 12.08 -4.69
C PRO A 27 8.95 13.07 -5.74
N LEU A 28 9.32 12.89 -7.01
CA LEU A 28 8.86 13.74 -8.13
C LEU A 28 7.64 13.17 -8.87
N GLY A 29 7.09 12.06 -8.38
CA GLY A 29 5.98 11.34 -9.00
C GLY A 29 6.42 10.14 -9.82
N CYS A 30 5.83 8.96 -9.58
CA CYS A 30 5.94 7.86 -10.55
C CYS A 30 4.85 8.05 -11.61
N GLN A 31 5.21 8.15 -12.89
CA GLN A 31 4.26 8.17 -14.00
C GLN A 31 4.15 6.77 -14.63
N GLY A 32 2.94 6.40 -15.04
CA GLY A 32 2.65 5.13 -15.73
C GLY A 32 2.30 3.96 -14.81
N ASP A 33 1.63 2.96 -15.39
CA ASP A 33 1.08 1.79 -14.67
C ASP A 33 2.10 0.67 -14.43
N ASP A 34 3.31 0.80 -15.00
CA ASP A 34 4.35 -0.23 -14.93
C ASP A 34 5.14 -0.14 -13.61
N LYS A 35 4.55 -0.73 -12.57
CA LYS A 35 5.11 -0.79 -11.21
C LYS A 35 6.47 -1.48 -11.14
N ALA A 36 6.83 -2.30 -12.13
CA ALA A 36 8.12 -3.00 -12.15
C ALA A 36 9.30 -2.04 -12.36
N LYS A 37 9.04 -0.87 -12.94
CA LYS A 37 10.06 0.15 -13.21
C LYS A 37 10.17 1.19 -12.11
N TRP A 38 9.27 1.17 -11.13
CA TRP A 38 9.30 2.17 -10.07
C TRP A 38 10.49 1.91 -9.14
N PRO A 39 11.30 2.93 -8.83
CA PRO A 39 12.39 2.81 -7.88
C PRO A 39 11.87 2.39 -6.50
N THR A 40 12.63 1.51 -5.84
CA THR A 40 12.33 1.02 -4.50
C THR A 40 13.50 1.32 -3.58
N GLN A 41 13.21 1.63 -2.32
CA GLN A 41 14.20 1.90 -1.30
C GLN A 41 13.84 1.18 0.01
N GLU A 42 14.86 0.69 0.72
CA GLU A 42 14.71 0.23 2.09
C GLU A 42 14.63 1.43 3.04
N CYS A 43 13.63 1.44 3.93
CA CYS A 43 13.50 2.51 4.91
C CYS A 43 14.61 2.39 5.96
N GLY A 44 15.51 3.37 5.97
CA GLY A 44 16.67 3.44 6.85
C GLY A 44 16.32 3.41 8.34
N ASN A 45 17.34 3.29 9.20
CA ASN A 45 17.16 3.18 10.65
C ASN A 45 16.47 4.42 11.24
N VAL A 46 15.60 4.18 12.23
CA VAL A 46 14.82 5.23 12.91
C VAL A 46 15.20 5.29 14.38
N ALA A 47 15.01 6.45 14.98
CA ALA A 47 15.10 6.60 16.42
C ALA A 47 14.06 5.72 17.13
N THR A 48 14.31 5.39 18.39
CA THR A 48 13.53 4.43 19.20
C THR A 48 12.03 4.75 19.30
N ASN A 49 11.63 6.01 19.07
CA ASN A 49 10.26 6.49 19.24
C ASN A 49 9.58 6.85 17.91
N GLN A 50 9.90 6.12 16.84
CA GLN A 50 9.34 6.36 15.51
C GLN A 50 9.01 5.05 14.80
N LYS A 51 7.89 5.05 14.08
CA LYS A 51 7.47 3.95 13.22
C LYS A 51 7.72 4.28 11.75
N LYS A 52 8.36 3.35 11.05
CA LYS A 52 8.53 3.40 9.59
C LYS A 52 7.23 2.98 8.90
N VAL A 53 6.80 3.75 7.91
CA VAL A 53 5.65 3.45 7.07
C VAL A 53 5.97 3.77 5.61
N CYS A 54 5.33 3.09 4.67
CA CYS A 54 5.31 3.54 3.29
C CYS A 54 4.18 4.57 3.12
N LEU A 55 4.51 5.72 2.53
CA LEU A 55 3.56 6.78 2.21
C LEU A 55 3.20 6.73 0.72
N LYS A 56 1.93 7.02 0.44
CA LYS A 56 1.43 7.42 -0.87
C LYS A 56 0.61 8.70 -0.70
N GLN A 57 1.07 9.78 -1.34
CA GLN A 57 0.39 11.07 -1.34
C GLN A 57 -0.02 11.41 -2.78
N VAL A 58 -1.28 11.77 -2.97
CA VAL A 58 -1.80 12.27 -4.24
C VAL A 58 -2.00 13.76 -4.11
N VAL A 59 -1.34 14.51 -4.98
CA VAL A 59 -1.36 15.97 -5.00
C VAL A 59 -2.07 16.42 -6.27
N ASN A 60 -3.17 17.15 -6.09
CA ASN A 60 -3.92 17.76 -7.16
C ASN A 60 -3.28 19.11 -7.52
N ILE A 61 -2.89 19.22 -8.79
CA ILE A 61 -2.25 20.40 -9.36
C ILE A 61 -3.24 21.03 -10.35
N PRO A 62 -3.65 22.30 -10.17
CA PRO A 62 -4.57 22.96 -11.09
C PRO A 62 -4.02 22.93 -12.53
N ASN A 63 -4.88 22.55 -13.48
CA ASN A 63 -4.57 22.46 -14.91
C ASN A 63 -3.44 21.47 -15.27
N SER A 64 -3.09 20.54 -14.37
CA SER A 64 -2.07 19.51 -14.60
C SER A 64 -2.57 18.15 -14.11
N PRO A 65 -1.99 17.03 -14.61
CA PRO A 65 -2.24 15.72 -14.03
C PRO A 65 -1.86 15.67 -12.55
N ASP A 66 -2.61 14.89 -11.78
CA ASP A 66 -2.30 14.63 -10.38
C ASP A 66 -0.89 14.04 -10.24
N ARG A 67 -0.16 14.49 -9.23
CA ARG A 67 1.16 13.97 -8.89
C ARG A 67 1.06 12.96 -7.75
N ILE A 68 1.59 11.75 -7.96
CA ILE A 68 1.57 10.70 -6.94
C ILE A 68 2.96 10.52 -6.35
N ILE A 69 3.16 11.05 -5.15
CA ILE A 69 4.39 10.96 -4.38
C ILE A 69 4.37 9.65 -3.58
N ARG A 70 5.46 8.90 -3.64
CA ARG A 70 5.66 7.67 -2.85
C ARG A 70 7.00 7.75 -2.16
N LYS A 71 7.05 7.43 -0.86
CA LYS A 71 8.31 7.45 -0.09
C LYS A 71 8.21 6.67 1.20
N CYS A 72 9.37 6.38 1.80
CA CYS A 72 9.44 6.07 3.23
C CYS A 72 9.04 7.30 4.06
N ALA A 73 8.23 7.09 5.09
CA ALA A 73 7.82 8.12 6.04
C ALA A 73 7.93 7.63 7.48
N LEU A 74 8.07 8.58 8.40
CA LEU A 74 8.24 8.33 9.83
C LEU A 74 7.06 8.91 10.58
N ILE A 75 6.40 8.08 11.38
CA ILE A 75 5.33 8.52 12.29
C ILE A 75 5.90 8.48 13.71
N PRO A 76 5.90 9.60 14.45
CA PRO A 76 6.28 9.61 15.86
C PRO A 76 5.41 8.63 16.66
N GLU A 77 6.02 7.96 17.63
CA GLU A 77 5.30 7.08 18.56
C GLU A 77 4.22 7.90 19.31
N GLY A 78 2.99 7.36 19.37
CA GLY A 78 1.82 8.07 19.89
C GLY A 78 1.02 8.86 18.84
N LYS A 79 1.49 8.95 17.59
CA LYS A 79 0.66 9.37 16.45
C LYS A 79 0.18 8.15 15.65
N ASP A 80 -1.10 8.17 15.29
CA ASP A 80 -1.70 7.07 14.51
C ASP A 80 -1.48 7.23 13.00
N LYS A 81 -1.27 8.48 12.53
CA LYS A 81 -1.26 8.82 11.11
C LYS A 81 -0.12 9.78 10.78
N TYR A 82 0.37 9.65 9.55
CA TYR A 82 1.22 10.66 8.94
C TYR A 82 0.35 11.80 8.43
N GLU A 83 0.71 13.03 8.74
CA GLU A 83 0.01 14.23 8.27
C GLU A 83 0.72 14.74 7.01
N CYS A 84 0.08 14.60 5.85
CA CYS A 84 0.53 15.27 4.64
C CYS A 84 0.20 16.77 4.75
N VAL A 85 1.20 17.61 4.51
CA VAL A 85 1.02 19.07 4.50
C VAL A 85 0.71 19.50 3.07
N ASP A 86 -0.30 20.37 2.91
CA ASP A 86 -0.59 21.00 1.63
C ASP A 86 0.50 21.99 1.24
N VAL A 87 0.88 21.97 -0.04
CA VAL A 87 1.83 22.93 -0.62
C VAL A 87 1.03 24.13 -1.13
N PRO A 88 1.52 25.38 -1.03
CA PRO A 88 0.81 26.52 -1.59
C PRO A 88 0.47 26.32 -3.08
N ASN A 89 -0.80 26.50 -3.43
CA ASN A 89 -1.39 26.29 -4.76
C ASN A 89 -1.56 24.83 -5.22
N GLU A 90 -1.28 23.85 -4.36
CA GLU A 90 -1.53 22.43 -4.60
C GLU A 90 -2.39 21.87 -3.46
N LYS A 91 -3.29 20.93 -3.74
CA LYS A 91 -4.12 20.30 -2.70
C LYS A 91 -3.81 18.82 -2.60
N THR A 92 -3.54 18.33 -1.40
CA THR A 92 -3.44 16.90 -1.17
C THR A 92 -4.85 16.29 -1.23
N SER A 93 -5.09 15.46 -2.23
CA SER A 93 -6.38 14.76 -2.40
C SER A 93 -6.42 13.43 -1.63
N SER A 94 -5.28 12.78 -1.45
CA SER A 94 -5.15 11.56 -0.64
C SER A 94 -3.79 11.47 0.03
N CYS A 95 -3.78 10.96 1.26
CA CYS A 95 -2.59 10.72 2.08
C CYS A 95 -2.75 9.38 2.80
N GLU A 96 -2.17 8.33 2.23
CA GLU A 96 -2.31 6.94 2.68
C GLU A 96 -0.96 6.41 3.19
N THR A 97 -0.99 5.72 4.33
CA THR A 97 0.18 5.02 4.86
C THR A 97 -0.10 3.54 5.05
N CYS A 98 0.94 2.72 4.95
CA CYS A 98 0.87 1.29 5.16
C CYS A 98 2.20 0.72 5.68
N ASN A 99 2.16 -0.47 6.28
CA ASN A 99 3.28 -1.05 7.07
C ASN A 99 3.83 -2.35 6.47
N GLY A 100 3.60 -2.61 5.19
CA GLY A 100 4.09 -3.82 4.50
C GLY A 100 5.05 -3.48 3.37
N ASP A 101 5.88 -4.44 2.97
CA ASP A 101 6.81 -4.20 1.87
C ASP A 101 6.06 -3.84 0.59
N LEU A 102 6.51 -2.75 -0.06
CA LEU A 102 6.02 -2.24 -1.33
C LEU A 102 4.50 -1.94 -1.33
N CYS A 103 3.90 -1.77 -0.15
CA CYS A 103 2.45 -1.63 0.01
C CYS A 103 1.91 -0.31 -0.56
N ASN A 104 2.75 0.72 -0.69
CA ASN A 104 2.38 2.01 -1.29
C ASN A 104 2.25 1.96 -2.82
N SER A 105 2.21 0.75 -3.40
CA SER A 105 2.01 0.51 -4.82
C SER A 105 0.56 0.48 -5.27
N ALA A 106 -0.39 0.38 -4.33
CA ALA A 106 -1.81 0.34 -4.65
C ALA A 106 -2.21 1.59 -5.43
N GLY A 107 -2.86 1.40 -6.58
CA GLY A 107 -3.56 2.49 -7.28
C GLY A 107 -4.78 2.92 -6.48
N SER A 108 -5.36 4.08 -6.77
CA SER A 108 -6.74 4.35 -6.35
C SER A 108 -7.61 3.23 -6.92
N VAL A 109 -8.26 2.44 -6.06
CA VAL A 109 -9.10 1.33 -6.52
C VAL A 109 -10.34 1.95 -7.17
N THR A 110 -10.36 2.02 -8.50
CA THR A 110 -11.58 2.40 -9.23
C THR A 110 -12.49 1.18 -9.22
N PHE A 111 -13.44 1.14 -8.28
CA PHE A 111 -14.45 0.08 -8.24
C PHE A 111 -15.32 0.17 -9.51
N SER A 112 -15.15 -0.78 -10.42
CA SER A 112 -16.03 -0.90 -11.59
C SER A 112 -17.29 -1.68 -11.18
N PHE A 113 -18.43 -0.99 -11.12
CA PHE A 113 -19.73 -1.59 -10.83
C PHE A 113 -20.11 -2.73 -11.81
N VAL A 114 -19.54 -2.72 -13.01
CA VAL A 114 -19.73 -3.77 -14.03
C VAL A 114 -19.16 -5.11 -13.55
N ALA A 115 -18.03 -5.10 -12.85
CA ALA A 115 -17.41 -6.31 -12.31
C ALA A 115 -18.16 -6.88 -11.09
N LEU A 116 -18.84 -6.03 -10.32
CA LEU A 116 -19.74 -6.48 -9.25
C LEU A 116 -21.04 -7.10 -9.80
N ALA A 117 -21.59 -6.51 -10.86
CA ALA A 117 -22.79 -7.02 -11.51
C ALA A 117 -22.59 -8.43 -12.11
N SER A 118 -21.42 -8.72 -12.68
CA SER A 118 -21.13 -10.03 -13.27
C SER A 118 -21.02 -11.19 -12.27
N VAL A 119 -20.78 -10.91 -10.98
CA VAL A 119 -20.75 -11.92 -9.93
C VAL A 119 -22.14 -12.14 -9.31
N VAL A 120 -22.93 -11.08 -9.18
CA VAL A 120 -24.26 -11.13 -8.53
C VAL A 120 -25.34 -11.68 -9.46
N LEU A 121 -25.33 -11.31 -10.74
CA LEU A 121 -26.34 -11.74 -11.72
C LEU A 121 -26.42 -13.27 -11.93
N PRO A 122 -25.31 -14.03 -12.06
CA PRO A 122 -25.39 -15.48 -12.16
C PRO A 122 -25.89 -16.15 -10.87
N PHE A 123 -25.62 -15.56 -9.71
CA PHE A 123 -26.09 -16.07 -8.42
C PHE A 123 -27.59 -15.87 -8.22
N LEU A 124 -28.15 -14.80 -8.77
CA LEU A 124 -29.60 -14.58 -8.80
C LEU A 124 -30.26 -15.42 -9.91
N ALA A 125 -29.65 -15.49 -11.10
CA ALA A 125 -30.17 -16.29 -12.21
C ALA A 125 -30.22 -17.79 -11.86
N SER A 126 -29.22 -18.33 -11.15
CA SER A 126 -29.24 -19.73 -10.70
C SER A 126 -30.38 -20.02 -9.71
N LYS A 127 -30.85 -19.03 -8.96
CA LYS A 127 -32.01 -19.15 -8.09
C LYS A 127 -33.36 -19.07 -8.81
N PHE A 128 -33.42 -18.42 -9.99
CA PHE A 128 -34.66 -18.23 -10.75
C PHE A 128 -34.82 -19.20 -11.93
N PHE A 129 -33.74 -19.78 -12.46
CA PHE A 129 -33.77 -20.70 -13.62
C PHE A 129 -33.65 -22.20 -13.25
N VAL A 130 -33.54 -22.56 -11.96
CA VAL A 130 -33.49 -23.95 -11.48
C VAL A 130 -34.79 -24.34 -10.74
N HIS A 131 -35.94 -23.86 -11.25
CA HIS A 131 -37.27 -24.38 -10.94
C HIS A 131 -38.04 -24.65 -12.23
#